data_AF-A0A8H5JSY0-F1
#
_entry.id   AF-A0A8H5JSY0-F1
#
_cell.length_a   1.000
_cell.length_b   1.000
_cell.length_c   1.000
_cell.angle_alpha   90.00
_cell.angle_beta   90.00
_cell.angle_gamma   90.00
#
_symmetry.space_group_name_H-M   'P 1'
#
loop_
_entity.id
_entity.type
_entity.pdbx_description
1 polymer ?
#
loop_
_entity_poly.entity_id
_entity_poly.type
_entity_poly.pdbx_seq_one_letter_code
_entity_poly.pdbx_strand_id
1 'polypeptide(L)'
;MIFKPFLLSSLLATGLALYIPQEEITSKECDCSGKNVRKNDNLRDIYICGDERLGPTDLPTKLPLSTYISGYNRFGGLTPNEFLEKWWDNTTRPDGKKPIGWKYPLKNGFELDDDERPIKANVNLTPGTLVDRFGDPTGNSYKTAYSGIGY
;
A
#
# COMPACT_ATOMS: atom_id res chain seq x y z
N MET A 1 65.90 5.81 47.38
CA MET A 1 65.47 5.08 46.17
C MET A 1 63.95 5.18 46.09
N ILE A 2 63.47 5.60 44.93
CA ILE A 2 62.12 6.12 44.64
C ILE A 2 61.14 4.96 44.43
N PHE A 3 60.04 4.90 45.19
CA PHE A 3 58.91 4.00 44.90
C PHE A 3 57.76 4.82 44.33
N LYS A 4 57.39 4.50 43.07
CA LYS A 4 56.32 5.13 42.27
C LYS A 4 54.94 4.66 42.73
N PRO A 5 53.89 5.50 42.64
CA PRO A 5 52.51 5.09 42.90
C PRO A 5 51.92 4.31 41.72
N PHE A 6 51.14 3.28 42.04
CA PHE A 6 50.29 2.53 41.12
C PHE A 6 49.17 3.44 40.59
N LEU A 7 49.13 3.63 39.27
CA LEU A 7 48.02 4.29 38.58
C LEU A 7 46.89 3.27 38.36
N LEU A 8 45.69 3.58 38.85
CA LEU A 8 44.43 2.96 38.44
C LEU A 8 44.25 3.20 36.93
N SER A 9 44.21 2.14 36.13
CA SER A 9 43.78 2.22 34.73
C SER A 9 42.29 1.91 34.67
N SER A 10 41.48 2.91 34.30
CA SER A 10 40.05 2.75 34.05
C SER A 10 39.84 1.99 32.75
N LEU A 11 39.00 0.95 32.78
CA LEU A 11 38.41 0.39 31.57
C LEU A 11 37.41 1.42 31.02
N LEU A 12 37.80 2.21 30.01
CA LEU A 12 36.83 2.79 29.10
C LEU A 12 36.28 1.66 28.24
N ALA A 13 35.10 1.15 28.60
CA ALA A 13 34.30 0.36 27.68
C ALA A 13 33.76 1.30 26.60
N THR A 14 34.47 1.40 25.48
CA THR A 14 33.95 2.03 24.27
C THR A 14 32.87 1.10 23.72
N GLY A 15 31.63 1.31 24.16
CA GLY A 15 30.46 0.75 23.50
C GLY A 15 30.41 1.32 22.09
N LEU A 16 30.85 0.53 21.11
CA LEU A 16 30.45 0.74 19.72
C LEU A 16 28.95 0.50 19.66
N ALA A 17 28.19 1.58 19.87
CA ALA A 17 26.81 1.60 19.42
C ALA A 17 26.88 1.32 17.92
N LEU A 18 26.42 0.12 17.52
CA LEU A 18 26.09 -0.16 16.14
C LEU A 18 24.97 0.83 15.80
N TYR A 19 25.36 1.99 15.27
CA TYR A 19 24.44 2.92 14.63
C TYR A 19 23.94 2.18 13.41
N ILE A 20 22.81 1.49 13.57
CA ILE A 20 22.00 1.08 12.44
C ILE A 20 21.65 2.40 11.77
N PRO A 21 22.13 2.67 10.53
CA PRO A 21 21.64 3.83 9.81
C PRO A 21 20.13 3.65 9.76
N GLN A 22 19.45 4.55 10.45
CA GLN A 22 18.04 4.74 10.22
C GLN A 22 18.00 5.15 8.76
N GLU A 23 17.58 4.24 7.87
CA GLU A 23 17.12 4.67 6.57
C GLU A 23 16.01 5.66 6.90
N GLU A 24 16.34 6.95 6.87
CA GLU A 24 15.34 7.94 6.63
C GLU A 24 14.72 7.50 5.31
N ILE A 25 13.58 6.83 5.41
CA ILE A 25 12.53 6.90 4.42
C ILE A 25 12.11 8.37 4.41
N THR A 26 13.02 9.24 3.96
CA THR A 26 12.68 10.42 3.19
C THR A 26 11.76 9.84 2.15
N SER A 27 10.46 10.03 2.37
CA SER A 27 9.41 9.63 1.44
C SER A 27 9.92 10.07 0.09
N LYS A 28 10.37 9.13 -0.74
CA LYS A 28 10.82 9.42 -2.09
C LYS A 28 9.66 10.17 -2.68
N GLU A 29 9.82 11.49 -2.82
CA GLU A 29 8.71 12.38 -3.17
C GLU A 29 8.08 11.74 -4.40
N CYS A 30 6.82 11.32 -4.26
CA CYS A 30 6.18 10.52 -5.30
C CYS A 30 6.29 11.32 -6.59
N ASP A 31 6.84 10.73 -7.65
CA ASP A 31 6.94 11.43 -8.93
C ASP A 31 5.53 11.64 -9.48
N CYS A 32 4.98 12.81 -9.17
CA CYS A 32 3.66 13.22 -9.60
C CYS A 32 3.67 13.77 -11.03
N SER A 33 4.78 13.74 -11.75
CA SER A 33 4.83 14.18 -13.15
C SER A 33 4.00 13.27 -14.07
N GLY A 34 3.77 13.71 -15.31
CA GLY A 34 3.05 12.95 -16.32
C GLY A 34 1.58 13.35 -16.51
N LYS A 35 1.05 13.01 -17.69
CA LYS A 35 -0.28 13.46 -18.17
C LYS A 35 -1.45 12.70 -17.56
N ASN A 36 -1.21 11.52 -16.97
CA ASN A 36 -2.28 10.69 -16.44
C ASN A 36 -2.68 11.08 -15.01
N VAL A 37 -1.79 11.76 -14.28
CA VAL A 37 -2.02 12.25 -12.91
C VAL A 37 -2.83 13.54 -12.93
N ARG A 38 -3.93 13.59 -12.18
CA ARG A 38 -4.78 14.78 -11.99
C ARG A 38 -4.34 15.52 -10.74
N LYS A 39 -3.30 16.34 -10.87
CA LYS A 39 -2.77 17.11 -9.75
C LYS A 39 -3.82 18.05 -9.16
N ASN A 40 -3.94 18.04 -7.84
CA ASN A 40 -4.75 18.99 -7.10
C ASN A 40 -4.06 19.35 -5.77
N ASP A 41 -3.47 20.53 -5.72
CA ASP A 41 -2.67 20.95 -4.57
C ASP A 41 -3.49 21.03 -3.27
N ASN A 42 -4.79 21.35 -3.37
CA ASN A 42 -5.70 21.40 -2.21
C ASN A 42 -5.98 20.03 -1.59
N LEU A 43 -5.66 18.94 -2.30
CA LEU A 43 -5.92 17.57 -1.86
C LEU A 43 -4.64 16.78 -1.59
N ARG A 44 -3.44 17.38 -1.70
CA ARG A 44 -2.16 16.66 -1.54
C ARG A 44 -1.96 16.06 -0.15
N ASP A 45 -2.51 16.69 0.88
CA ASP A 45 -2.45 16.17 2.25
C ASP A 45 -3.39 14.97 2.45
N ILE A 46 -4.39 14.82 1.57
CA ILE A 46 -5.40 13.75 1.66
C ILE A 46 -5.05 12.60 0.73
N TYR A 47 -4.64 12.89 -0.51
CA TYR A 47 -4.35 11.91 -1.55
C TYR A 47 -2.96 12.13 -2.16
N ILE A 48 -2.30 11.04 -2.54
CA ILE A 48 -1.01 11.12 -3.23
C ILE A 48 -1.16 11.94 -4.51
N CYS A 49 -0.27 12.92 -4.71
CA CYS A 49 -0.32 13.89 -5.82
C CYS A 49 -1.61 14.75 -5.87
N GLY A 50 -2.46 14.70 -4.85
CA GLY A 50 -3.80 15.28 -4.88
C GLY A 50 -4.81 14.53 -5.75
N ASP A 51 -4.47 13.33 -6.21
CA ASP A 51 -5.31 12.52 -7.10
C ASP A 51 -5.94 11.37 -6.31
N GLU A 52 -7.25 11.44 -6.08
CA GLU A 52 -8.01 10.45 -5.29
C GLU A 52 -7.83 9.00 -5.77
N ARG A 53 -7.52 8.81 -7.06
CA ARG A 53 -7.27 7.49 -7.65
C ARG A 53 -5.99 6.83 -7.13
N LEU A 54 -5.04 7.62 -6.66
CA LEU A 54 -3.79 7.12 -6.08
C LEU A 54 -3.96 6.77 -4.59
N GLY A 55 -5.13 7.03 -4.01
CA GLY A 55 -5.46 6.73 -2.62
C GLY A 55 -4.81 7.67 -1.60
N PRO A 56 -5.03 7.44 -0.30
CA PRO A 56 -4.69 8.40 0.73
C PRO A 56 -3.18 8.54 0.93
N THR A 57 -2.73 9.74 1.29
CA THR A 57 -1.34 10.04 1.65
C THR A 57 -0.94 9.29 2.91
N ASP A 58 -1.78 9.33 3.94
CA ASP A 58 -1.55 8.62 5.20
C ASP A 58 -2.16 7.22 5.19
N LEU A 59 -1.38 6.26 5.64
CA LEU A 59 -1.81 4.88 5.80
C LEU A 59 -2.10 4.56 7.28
N PRO A 60 -3.08 3.67 7.58
CA PRO A 60 -3.40 3.30 8.95
C PRO A 60 -2.21 2.71 9.72
N THR A 61 -1.87 3.29 10.87
CA THR A 61 -0.74 2.83 11.71
C THR A 61 -1.17 1.98 12.90
N LYS A 62 -2.47 1.88 13.17
CA LYS A 62 -3.03 1.16 14.33
C LYS A 62 -3.65 -0.16 13.93
N LEU A 63 -3.66 -1.08 14.89
CA LEU A 63 -4.35 -2.36 14.75
C LEU A 63 -5.88 -2.16 14.62
N PRO A 64 -6.56 -3.05 13.87
CA PRO A 64 -5.95 -4.14 13.10
C PRO A 64 -5.44 -3.67 11.73
N LEU A 65 -5.82 -2.48 11.24
CA LEU A 65 -5.57 -2.04 9.86
C LEU A 65 -4.09 -1.97 9.48
N SER A 66 -3.19 -1.67 10.41
CA SER A 66 -1.75 -1.65 10.13
C SER A 66 -1.21 -3.02 9.68
N THR A 67 -1.78 -4.14 10.14
CA THR A 67 -1.34 -5.46 9.67
C THR A 67 -1.80 -5.76 8.25
N TYR A 68 -2.94 -5.21 7.82
CA TYR A 68 -3.44 -5.41 6.45
C TYR A 68 -2.52 -4.80 5.40
N ILE A 69 -1.84 -3.71 5.74
CA ILE A 69 -1.02 -2.95 4.81
C ILE A 69 0.50 -3.17 4.99
N SER A 70 0.91 -4.07 5.89
CA SER A 70 2.32 -4.24 6.25
C SER A 70 3.22 -4.61 5.06
N GLY A 71 2.67 -5.20 3.99
CA GLY A 71 3.37 -5.50 2.74
C GLY A 71 2.86 -4.71 1.53
N TYR A 72 2.06 -3.67 1.74
CA TYR A 72 1.39 -2.96 0.66
C TYR A 72 2.35 -2.02 -0.09
N ASN A 73 2.90 -2.50 -1.21
CA ASN A 73 3.57 -1.65 -2.20
C ASN A 73 2.55 -1.09 -3.18
N ARG A 74 2.02 0.09 -2.86
CA ARG A 74 0.90 0.74 -3.57
C ARG A 74 1.01 0.76 -5.09
N PHE A 75 2.20 1.05 -5.62
CA PHE A 75 2.43 1.16 -7.07
C PHE A 75 3.21 -0.02 -7.64
N GLY A 76 3.63 -0.98 -6.81
CA GLY A 76 4.37 -2.17 -7.27
C GLY A 76 5.66 -1.83 -8.01
N GLY A 77 6.32 -0.72 -7.65
CA GLY A 77 7.54 -0.24 -8.33
C GLY A 77 7.31 0.71 -9.51
N LEU A 78 6.07 1.00 -9.88
CA LEU A 78 5.72 2.01 -10.89
C LEU A 78 5.68 3.42 -10.31
N THR A 79 5.83 4.44 -11.16
CA THR A 79 5.42 5.81 -10.85
C THR A 79 3.89 5.94 -10.83
N PRO A 80 3.32 6.94 -10.15
CA PRO A 80 1.90 7.28 -10.24
C PRO A 80 1.35 7.36 -11.67
N ASN A 81 2.10 7.97 -12.59
CA ASN A 81 1.68 8.11 -13.98
C ASN A 81 1.63 6.77 -14.71
N GLU A 82 2.66 5.91 -14.55
CA GLU A 82 2.69 4.57 -15.14
C GLU A 82 1.62 3.66 -14.55
N PHE A 83 1.36 3.76 -13.25
CA PHE A 83 0.31 3.02 -12.57
C PHE A 83 -1.07 3.34 -13.17
N LEU A 84 -1.37 4.64 -13.35
CA LEU A 84 -2.62 5.08 -13.96
C LEU A 84 -2.70 4.74 -15.44
N GLU A 85 -1.60 4.82 -16.19
CA GLU A 85 -1.56 4.38 -17.59
C GLU A 85 -1.94 2.90 -17.73
N LYS A 86 -1.39 2.07 -16.84
CA LYS A 86 -1.64 0.64 -16.82
C LYS A 86 -3.08 0.33 -16.43
N TRP A 87 -3.56 0.87 -15.31
CA TRP A 87 -4.77 0.39 -14.64
C TRP A 87 -6.01 1.29 -14.76
N TRP A 88 -5.88 2.52 -15.26
CA TRP A 88 -7.01 3.43 -15.45
C TRP A 88 -7.35 3.59 -16.93
N ASP A 89 -8.63 3.54 -17.25
CA ASP A 89 -9.17 3.81 -18.57
C ASP A 89 -9.73 5.24 -18.61
N ASN A 90 -9.02 6.11 -19.33
CA ASN A 90 -9.39 7.51 -19.54
C ASN A 90 -10.39 7.71 -20.68
N THR A 91 -10.82 6.66 -21.38
CA THR A 91 -11.81 6.79 -22.47
C THR A 91 -13.14 7.28 -21.91
N THR A 92 -13.66 8.34 -22.53
CA THR A 92 -15.00 8.85 -22.24
C THR A 92 -16.01 7.80 -22.67
N ARG A 93 -16.97 7.51 -21.79
CA ARG A 93 -18.06 6.60 -22.12
C ARG A 93 -18.86 7.14 -23.32
N PRO A 94 -19.45 6.28 -24.16
CA PRO A 94 -20.27 6.72 -25.31
C PRO A 94 -21.44 7.65 -24.94
N ASP A 95 -21.88 7.62 -23.68
CA ASP A 95 -22.93 8.47 -23.11
C ASP A 95 -22.44 9.87 -22.69
N GLY A 96 -21.18 10.22 -22.99
CA GLY A 96 -20.57 11.51 -22.65
C GLY A 96 -20.26 11.69 -21.15
N LYS A 97 -20.43 10.64 -20.33
CA LYS A 97 -20.16 10.70 -18.89
C LYS A 97 -18.71 10.31 -18.57
N LYS A 98 -18.38 10.38 -17.27
CA LYS A 98 -17.06 10.10 -16.67
C LYS A 98 -16.31 8.93 -17.35
N PRO A 99 -14.97 8.94 -17.36
CA PRO A 99 -14.16 7.88 -17.95
C PRO A 99 -14.57 6.48 -17.46
N ILE A 100 -14.33 5.46 -18.28
CA ILE A 100 -14.67 4.05 -17.99
C ILE A 100 -14.18 3.64 -16.58
N GLY A 101 -13.01 4.14 -16.15
CA GLY A 101 -12.54 4.03 -14.77
C GLY A 101 -11.44 2.97 -14.61
N TRP A 102 -11.37 2.32 -13.44
CA TRP A 102 -10.40 1.25 -13.22
C TRP A 102 -10.66 0.05 -14.15
N LYS A 103 -9.58 -0.48 -14.75
CA LYS A 103 -9.60 -1.71 -15.54
C LYS A 103 -9.61 -2.91 -14.59
N TYR A 104 -10.80 -3.42 -14.28
CA TYR A 104 -10.96 -4.61 -13.45
C TYR A 104 -10.66 -5.89 -14.26
N PRO A 105 -10.15 -6.94 -13.59
CA PRO A 105 -9.93 -8.24 -14.21
C PRO A 105 -11.25 -8.87 -14.70
N LEU A 106 -11.13 -9.72 -15.71
CA LEU A 106 -12.25 -10.52 -16.22
C LEU A 106 -12.79 -11.46 -15.14
N LYS A 107 -13.98 -12.02 -15.40
CA LYS A 107 -14.61 -13.06 -14.56
C LYS A 107 -14.67 -12.69 -13.06
N ASN A 108 -14.89 -11.42 -12.74
CA ASN A 108 -14.96 -10.88 -11.38
C ASN A 108 -13.66 -11.04 -10.56
N GLY A 109 -12.51 -11.20 -11.22
CA GLY A 109 -11.21 -11.29 -10.55
C GLY A 109 -10.94 -12.60 -9.82
N PHE A 110 -11.69 -13.66 -10.11
CA PHE A 110 -11.27 -15.01 -9.72
C PHE A 110 -10.03 -15.42 -10.52
N GLU A 111 -9.13 -16.16 -9.88
CA GLU A 111 -8.05 -16.86 -10.55
C GLU A 111 -8.63 -17.78 -11.64
N LEU A 112 -7.93 -17.89 -12.77
CA LEU A 112 -8.37 -18.70 -13.89
C LEU A 112 -7.54 -19.99 -13.95
N ASP A 113 -8.18 -21.08 -14.35
CA ASP A 113 -7.47 -22.31 -14.72
C ASP A 113 -6.85 -22.21 -16.12
N ASP A 114 -6.18 -23.29 -16.54
CA ASP A 114 -5.51 -23.37 -17.86
C ASP A 114 -6.50 -23.23 -19.05
N ASP A 115 -7.81 -23.39 -18.81
CA ASP A 115 -8.89 -23.24 -19.80
C ASP A 115 -9.58 -21.85 -19.71
N GLU A 116 -8.98 -20.88 -19.01
CA GLU A 116 -9.52 -19.54 -18.75
C GLU A 116 -10.87 -19.51 -17.99
N ARG A 117 -11.16 -20.55 -17.20
CA ARG A 117 -12.40 -20.62 -16.40
C ARG A 117 -12.12 -20.19 -14.96
N PRO A 118 -13.05 -19.44 -14.32
CA PRO A 118 -12.85 -18.98 -12.96
C PRO A 118 -12.85 -20.14 -11.95
N ILE A 119 -11.81 -20.22 -11.13
CA ILE A 119 -11.68 -21.16 -10.02
C ILE A 119 -12.52 -20.62 -8.85
N LYS A 120 -13.71 -21.20 -8.66
CA LYS A 120 -14.64 -20.82 -7.59
C LYS A 120 -15.57 -21.97 -7.19
N ALA A 121 -16.11 -21.90 -5.98
CA ALA A 121 -17.09 -22.84 -5.46
C ALA A 121 -18.20 -22.11 -4.69
N ASN A 122 -19.38 -22.72 -4.62
CA ASN A 122 -20.45 -22.25 -3.73
C ASN A 122 -20.16 -22.73 -2.30
N VAL A 123 -20.08 -21.78 -1.37
CA VAL A 123 -19.84 -22.05 0.05
C VAL A 123 -20.92 -21.36 0.88
N ASN A 124 -21.50 -22.09 1.84
CA ASN A 124 -22.40 -21.50 2.81
C ASN A 124 -21.60 -20.97 4.00
N LEU A 125 -21.69 -19.67 4.27
CA LEU A 125 -21.11 -19.08 5.46
C LEU A 125 -21.96 -19.46 6.68
N THR A 126 -21.34 -20.01 7.72
CA THR A 126 -22.05 -20.34 8.96
C THR A 126 -22.24 -19.10 9.82
N PRO A 127 -23.31 -19.02 10.64
CA PRO A 127 -23.46 -17.96 11.62
C PRO A 127 -22.20 -17.79 12.49
N GLY A 128 -21.74 -16.56 12.64
CA GLY A 128 -20.49 -16.23 13.36
C GLY A 128 -19.25 -16.13 12.46
N THR A 129 -19.33 -16.46 11.17
CA THR A 129 -18.22 -16.23 10.23
C THR A 129 -17.94 -14.73 10.08
N LEU A 130 -16.69 -14.32 10.31
CA LEU A 130 -16.27 -12.93 10.18
C LEU A 130 -15.74 -12.65 8.77
N VAL A 131 -16.27 -11.60 8.15
CA VAL A 131 -15.84 -11.08 6.85
C VAL A 131 -15.55 -9.59 6.97
N ASP A 132 -14.67 -9.09 6.11
CA ASP A 132 -14.36 -7.68 5.97
C ASP A 132 -14.49 -7.19 4.52
N ARG A 133 -14.45 -5.86 4.37
CA ARG A 133 -14.52 -5.19 3.07
C ARG A 133 -13.91 -3.79 3.15
N PHE A 134 -13.13 -3.43 2.13
CA PHE A 134 -12.81 -2.05 1.81
C PHE A 134 -13.74 -1.57 0.70
N GLY A 135 -14.65 -0.64 1.02
CA GLY A 135 -15.56 -0.04 0.06
C GLY A 135 -16.99 0.14 0.57
N ASP A 136 -17.84 0.71 -0.28
CA ASP A 136 -19.24 1.00 0.02
C ASP A 136 -20.05 -0.29 0.31
N PRO A 137 -21.03 -0.25 1.23
CA PRO A 137 -21.86 -1.41 1.60
C PRO A 137 -22.74 -1.96 0.48
N THR A 138 -22.93 -1.23 -0.62
CA THR A 138 -23.71 -1.71 -1.79
C THR A 138 -22.97 -2.71 -2.68
N GLY A 139 -21.64 -2.88 -2.49
CA GLY A 139 -20.87 -3.85 -3.25
C GLY A 139 -20.95 -5.27 -2.69
N ASN A 140 -20.60 -6.26 -3.52
CA ASN A 140 -20.84 -7.68 -3.26
C ASN A 140 -19.55 -8.51 -3.09
N SER A 141 -18.40 -7.87 -2.86
CA SER A 141 -17.11 -8.55 -2.67
C SER A 141 -16.63 -8.40 -1.23
N TYR A 142 -16.36 -9.53 -0.58
CA TYR A 142 -15.91 -9.60 0.81
C TYR A 142 -14.69 -10.50 0.89
N LYS A 143 -13.85 -10.26 1.89
CA LYS A 143 -12.73 -11.15 2.23
C LYS A 143 -12.97 -11.73 3.62
N THR A 144 -12.31 -12.85 3.91
CA THR A 144 -12.20 -13.34 5.29
C THR A 144 -11.52 -12.25 6.12
N ALA A 145 -12.07 -11.99 7.31
CA ALA A 145 -11.51 -10.98 8.20
C ALA A 145 -10.00 -11.19 8.41
N TYR A 146 -9.23 -10.10 8.44
CA TYR A 146 -7.78 -10.08 8.67
C TYR A 146 -6.93 -10.60 7.51
N SER A 147 -7.51 -10.68 6.30
CA SER A 147 -6.77 -10.95 5.07
C SER A 147 -6.10 -9.67 4.56
N GLY A 148 -4.76 -9.65 4.52
CA GLY A 148 -3.98 -8.49 4.10
C GLY A 148 -4.16 -8.07 2.63
N ILE A 149 -3.68 -6.87 2.31
CA ILE A 149 -3.69 -6.23 0.97
C ILE A 149 -2.34 -6.46 0.24
N GLY A 150 -1.52 -7.41 0.69
CA GLY A 150 -0.21 -7.72 0.11
C GLY A 150 -0.29 -8.54 -1.18
N TYR A 151 0.80 -8.49 -1.96
CA TYR A 151 1.10 -9.43 -3.04
C TYR A 151 1.81 -10.67 -2.47
#